data_AF-A0A3S3USG7-F1
#
_entry.id   AF-A0A3S3USG7-F1
#
_cell.length_a   1.000
_cell.length_b   1.000
_cell.length_c   1.000
_cell.angle_alpha   90.00
_cell.angle_beta   90.00
_cell.angle_gamma   90.00
#
_symmetry.space_group_name_H-M   'P 1'
#
loop_
_entity.id
_entity.type
_entity.pdbx_description
1 polymer ?
#
loop_
_entity_poly.entity_id
_entity_poly.type
_entity_poly.pdbx_seq_one_letter_code
_entity_poly.pdbx_strand_id
1 'polypeptide(L)'
;CRLVHQEHGSGASRLRPVLAKLMRDIGVGDVLVVVRLDRLARSVSHLLEVIEVLEKRGAHFRSLGDPIDTSTPQGMFSLQVLGAVAQLERALIAERTKAGMKAAKARGRLAGNPGLRERRPDAVRAISAARQRAYLDDLITSAQTWLPTVRRLRPQHSWDDVVRVLNRRGHDWTVERLRRAVHRLVREHIAEPALIKRSPRRPPEDRLMTLVAGIALADPDLTLLEIGAQLERMHERTPRGSRKWQASSVKALLDRARRLGLVVPDPAPGS
;
A
#
# COMPACT_ATOMS: atom_id res chain seq x y z
N CYS A 1 -17.27 37.10 14.01
CA CYS A 1 -16.67 35.93 13.32
C CYS A 1 -16.56 36.23 11.84
N ARG A 2 -15.41 35.97 11.19
CA ARG A 2 -15.16 36.36 9.79
C ARG A 2 -15.54 35.27 8.78
N LEU A 3 -15.59 34.00 9.19
CA LEU A 3 -15.97 32.84 8.37
C LEU A 3 -16.89 31.92 9.18
N VAL A 4 -17.98 31.44 8.58
CA VAL A 4 -18.94 30.51 9.19
C VAL A 4 -19.00 29.26 8.32
N HIS A 5 -18.76 28.10 8.93
CA HIS A 5 -18.81 26.81 8.26
C HIS A 5 -19.95 25.98 8.83
N GLN A 6 -20.78 25.42 7.95
CA GLN A 6 -21.86 24.51 8.32
C GLN A 6 -21.55 23.11 7.79
N GLU A 7 -21.68 22.11 8.66
CA GLU A 7 -21.45 20.71 8.32
C GLU A 7 -22.72 19.92 8.61
N HIS A 8 -23.30 19.31 7.57
CA HIS A 8 -24.43 18.39 7.71
C HIS A 8 -23.91 16.95 7.58
N GLY A 9 -24.08 16.17 8.63
CA GLY A 9 -23.74 14.75 8.62
C GLY A 9 -24.62 13.98 9.60
N SER A 10 -25.18 12.84 9.16
CA SER A 10 -25.86 11.92 10.07
C SER A 10 -24.84 11.37 11.09
N GLY A 11 -25.29 11.11 12.32
CA GLY A 11 -24.43 10.69 13.44
C GLY A 11 -23.60 9.41 13.19
N ALA A 12 -23.82 8.70 12.08
CA ALA A 12 -23.12 7.48 11.70
C ALA A 12 -21.83 7.71 10.87
N SER A 13 -21.71 8.81 10.11
CA SER A 13 -20.53 9.00 9.22
C SER A 13 -19.34 9.57 9.99
N ARG A 14 -18.16 8.94 9.93
CA ARG A 14 -16.89 9.48 10.47
C ARG A 14 -16.26 10.54 9.56
N LEU A 15 -16.75 10.69 8.34
CA LEU A 15 -16.21 11.65 7.39
C LEU A 15 -16.73 13.05 7.75
N ARG A 16 -15.85 13.88 8.29
CA ARG A 16 -16.09 15.32 8.54
C ARG A 16 -15.23 16.17 7.60
N PRO A 17 -15.58 16.27 6.31
CA PRO A 17 -14.75 16.95 5.32
C PRO A 17 -14.64 18.46 5.60
N VAL A 18 -15.68 19.08 6.19
CA VAL A 18 -15.69 20.52 6.48
C VAL A 18 -14.80 20.81 7.69
N LEU A 19 -14.94 20.03 8.77
CA LEU A 19 -14.05 20.16 9.93
C LEU A 19 -12.59 19.88 9.54
N ALA A 20 -12.34 18.82 8.75
CA ALA A 20 -10.98 18.50 8.30
C ALA A 20 -10.37 19.61 7.43
N LYS A 21 -11.18 20.30 6.61
CA LYS A 21 -10.74 21.47 5.84
C LYS A 21 -10.44 22.65 6.76
N LEU A 22 -11.36 22.99 7.65
CA LEU A 22 -11.18 24.06 8.63
C LEU A 22 -9.91 23.85 9.47
N MET A 23 -9.69 22.63 9.92
CA MET A 23 -8.50 22.25 10.67
C MET A 23 -7.22 22.38 9.86
N ARG A 24 -7.24 22.33 8.53
CA ARG A 24 -6.07 22.63 7.69
C ARG A 24 -5.83 24.13 7.54
N ASP A 25 -6.91 24.90 7.40
CA ASP A 25 -6.89 26.32 7.10
C ASP A 25 -6.59 27.20 8.34
N ILE A 26 -6.85 26.70 9.56
CA ILE A 26 -6.52 27.39 10.82
C ILE A 26 -5.02 27.61 11.00
N GLY A 27 -4.66 28.83 11.40
CA GLY A 27 -3.32 29.28 11.73
C GLY A 27 -3.15 29.76 13.18
N VAL A 28 -1.97 30.31 13.46
CA VAL A 28 -1.60 30.83 14.80
C VAL A 28 -2.49 32.01 15.18
N GLY A 29 -3.03 32.01 16.40
CA GLY A 29 -3.88 33.06 16.96
C GLY A 29 -5.35 32.96 16.56
N ASP A 30 -5.72 32.05 15.66
CA ASP A 30 -7.12 31.81 15.30
C ASP A 30 -7.90 31.16 16.46
N VAL A 31 -9.21 31.40 16.50
CA VAL A 31 -10.11 30.78 17.49
C VAL A 31 -11.20 30.00 16.77
N LEU A 32 -11.23 28.69 16.98
CA LEU A 32 -12.36 27.85 16.57
C LEU A 32 -13.52 28.06 17.55
N VAL A 33 -14.56 28.76 17.10
CA VAL A 33 -15.77 28.99 17.88
C VAL A 33 -16.86 28.00 17.48
N VAL A 34 -17.45 27.33 18.46
CA VAL A 34 -18.60 26.44 18.26
C VAL A 34 -19.76 26.84 19.16
N VAL A 35 -21.00 26.55 18.72
CA VAL A 35 -22.19 26.88 19.52
C VAL A 35 -22.28 26.00 20.76
N ARG A 36 -21.99 24.70 20.63
CA ARG A 36 -21.96 23.72 21.73
C ARG A 36 -20.98 22.59 21.42
N LEU A 37 -20.45 21.95 22.47
CA LEU A 37 -19.51 20.83 22.35
C LEU A 37 -20.09 19.61 21.61
N ASP A 38 -21.36 19.27 21.84
CA ASP A 38 -22.02 18.11 21.23
C ASP A 38 -22.15 18.19 19.70
N ARG A 39 -22.06 19.41 19.15
CA ARG A 39 -22.09 19.65 17.70
C ARG A 39 -20.72 19.42 17.05
N LEU A 40 -19.64 19.67 17.80
CA LEU A 40 -18.28 19.43 17.34
C LEU A 40 -17.84 17.98 17.57
N ALA A 41 -18.03 17.47 18.78
CA ALA A 41 -17.42 16.21 19.21
C ALA A 41 -18.46 15.18 19.67
N ARG A 42 -18.27 13.93 19.21
CA ARG A 42 -19.13 12.78 19.59
C ARG A 42 -18.69 12.09 20.88
N SER A 43 -17.52 12.46 21.39
CA SER A 43 -16.97 11.99 22.66
C SER A 43 -16.02 13.06 23.20
N VAL A 44 -15.77 13.03 24.51
CA VAL A 44 -14.78 13.91 25.13
C VAL A 44 -13.38 13.63 24.57
N SER A 45 -13.05 12.38 24.25
CA SER A 45 -11.75 12.05 23.62
C SER A 45 -11.58 12.74 22.26
N HIS A 46 -12.62 12.73 21.42
CA HIS A 46 -12.58 13.42 20.13
C HIS A 46 -12.49 14.95 20.29
N LEU A 47 -13.12 15.51 21.33
CA LEU A 47 -12.97 16.93 21.65
C LEU A 47 -11.51 17.28 21.99
N LEU A 48 -10.89 16.50 22.88
CA LEU A 48 -9.50 16.69 23.28
C LEU A 48 -8.54 16.54 22.09
N GLU A 49 -8.77 15.57 21.20
CA GLU A 49 -7.98 15.39 19.97
C GLU A 49 -8.04 16.64 19.08
N VAL A 50 -9.23 17.23 18.89
CA VAL A 50 -9.38 18.47 18.10
C VAL A 50 -8.63 19.62 18.75
N ILE A 51 -8.76 19.79 20.07
CA ILE A 51 -8.11 20.87 20.81
C ILE A 51 -6.58 20.72 20.78
N GLU A 52 -6.05 19.50 20.94
CA GLU A 52 -4.61 19.24 20.87
C GLU A 52 -4.03 19.63 19.49
N VAL A 53 -4.78 19.38 18.41
CA VAL A 53 -4.38 19.81 17.06
C VAL A 53 -4.42 21.34 16.92
N LEU A 54 -5.39 22.02 17.52
CA LEU A 54 -5.45 23.48 17.53
C LEU A 54 -4.28 24.09 18.31
N GLU A 55 -3.99 23.57 19.51
CA GLU A 55 -2.88 24.02 20.35
C GLU A 55 -1.53 23.84 19.64
N LYS A 56 -1.31 22.69 18.98
CA LYS A 56 -0.12 22.44 18.16
C LYS A 56 0.07 23.44 17.01
N ARG A 57 -1.02 24.08 16.56
CA ARG A 57 -1.03 25.12 15.53
C ARG A 57 -1.02 26.53 16.12
N GLY A 58 -0.98 26.68 17.43
CA GLY A 58 -1.07 27.97 18.12
C GLY A 58 -2.45 28.61 18.04
N ALA A 59 -3.50 27.83 17.82
CA ALA A 59 -4.90 28.27 17.76
C ALA A 59 -5.64 27.93 19.06
N HIS A 60 -6.75 28.62 19.32
CA HIS A 60 -7.60 28.42 20.49
C HIS A 60 -8.97 27.84 20.12
N PHE A 61 -9.67 27.37 21.12
CA PHE A 61 -11.00 26.78 21.02
C PHE A 61 -11.94 27.46 22.02
N ARG A 62 -13.14 27.79 21.56
CA ARG A 62 -14.18 28.39 22.41
C ARG A 62 -15.55 27.80 22.11
N SER A 63 -16.25 27.36 23.15
CA SER A 63 -17.69 27.08 23.09
C SER A 63 -18.49 28.30 23.53
N LEU A 64 -19.60 28.59 22.86
CA LEU A 64 -20.53 29.65 23.27
C LEU A 64 -21.50 29.19 24.35
N GLY A 65 -21.92 27.92 24.30
CA GLY A 65 -22.88 27.34 25.24
C GLY A 65 -22.25 26.62 26.44
N ASP A 66 -20.93 26.47 26.47
CA ASP A 66 -20.20 25.73 27.50
C ASP A 66 -19.05 26.60 28.04
N PRO A 67 -18.65 26.47 29.33
CA PRO A 67 -17.59 27.26 29.95
C PRO A 67 -16.18 26.80 29.52
N ILE A 68 -15.98 26.55 28.23
CA ILE A 68 -14.71 26.11 27.67
C ILE A 68 -14.20 27.16 26.70
N ASP A 69 -13.14 27.85 27.14
CA ASP A 69 -12.35 28.78 26.34
C ASP A 69 -10.86 28.54 26.61
N THR A 70 -10.17 27.92 25.65
CA THR A 70 -8.75 27.56 25.80
C THR A 70 -7.81 28.76 25.68
N SER A 71 -8.31 29.96 25.41
CA SER A 71 -7.50 31.18 25.54
C SER A 71 -7.45 31.70 26.98
N THR A 72 -8.16 31.08 27.93
CA THR A 72 -8.22 31.51 29.33
C THR A 72 -7.70 30.41 30.28
N PRO A 73 -7.00 30.76 31.39
CA PRO A 73 -6.59 29.78 32.38
C PRO A 73 -7.77 28.98 32.97
N GLN A 74 -8.91 29.63 33.17
CA GLN A 74 -10.13 29.00 33.72
C GLN A 74 -10.70 27.98 32.73
N GLY A 75 -10.82 28.33 31.45
CA GLY A 75 -11.32 27.40 30.44
C GLY A 75 -10.35 26.24 30.18
N MET A 76 -9.03 26.48 30.28
CA MET A 76 -8.02 25.42 30.24
C MET A 76 -8.14 24.46 31.43
N PHE A 77 -8.36 24.97 32.65
CA PHE A 77 -8.62 24.13 33.82
C PHE A 77 -9.90 23.29 33.64
N SER A 78 -11.00 23.91 33.21
CA SER A 78 -12.26 23.20 32.94
C SER A 78 -12.09 22.09 31.90
N LEU A 79 -11.29 22.34 30.85
CA LEU A 79 -10.96 21.32 29.86
C LEU A 79 -10.16 20.16 30.44
N GLN A 80 -9.14 20.44 31.26
CA GLN A 80 -8.33 19.41 31.92
C GLN A 80 -9.16 18.53 32.85
N VAL A 81 -10.04 19.14 33.65
CA VAL A 81 -10.98 18.41 34.52
C VAL A 81 -11.90 17.52 33.68
N LEU A 82 -12.48 18.05 32.60
CA LEU A 82 -13.33 17.27 31.70
C LEU A 82 -12.57 16.09 31.09
N GLY A 83 -11.31 16.30 30.71
CA GLY A 83 -10.45 15.23 30.20
C GLY A 83 -10.14 14.16 31.24
N ALA A 84 -9.84 14.55 32.47
CA ALA A 84 -9.61 13.63 33.59
C ALA A 84 -10.87 12.80 33.90
N VAL A 85 -12.05 13.42 33.93
CA VAL A 85 -13.33 12.72 34.12
C VAL A 85 -13.56 11.71 33.01
N ALA A 86 -13.34 12.09 31.74
CA ALA A 86 -13.50 11.16 30.62
C ALA A 86 -12.48 10.01 30.61
N GLN A 87 -11.28 10.20 31.17
CA GLN A 87 -10.33 9.11 31.39
C GLN A 87 -10.81 8.18 32.50
N LEU A 88 -11.30 8.73 33.62
CA LEU A 88 -11.86 7.95 34.72
C LEU A 88 -13.06 7.10 34.27
N GLU A 89 -14.01 7.68 33.55
CA GLU A 89 -15.18 6.95 33.03
C GLU A 89 -14.76 5.78 32.14
N ARG A 90 -13.79 6.00 31.23
CA ARG A 90 -13.25 4.92 30.38
C ARG A 90 -12.59 3.81 31.21
N ALA A 91 -11.83 4.17 32.24
CA ALA A 91 -11.21 3.21 33.14
C ALA A 91 -12.25 2.37 33.89
N LEU A 92 -13.29 3.02 34.43
CA LEU A 92 -14.39 2.35 35.14
C LEU A 92 -15.20 1.43 34.23
N ILE A 93 -15.50 1.85 33.00
CA ILE A 93 -16.16 0.98 32.00
C ILE A 93 -15.30 -0.24 31.69
N ALA A 94 -13.99 -0.05 31.50
CA ALA A 94 -13.07 -1.14 31.23
C ALA A 94 -12.98 -2.11 32.43
N GLU A 95 -12.90 -1.59 33.66
CA GLU A 95 -12.90 -2.38 34.88
C GLU A 95 -14.18 -3.19 35.02
N ARG A 96 -15.35 -2.55 34.88
CA ARG A 96 -16.65 -3.23 34.92
C ARG A 96 -16.79 -4.31 33.86
N THR A 97 -16.27 -4.05 32.65
CA THR A 97 -16.27 -5.04 31.56
C THR A 97 -15.37 -6.23 31.90
N LYS A 98 -14.17 -6.00 32.45
CA LYS A 98 -13.27 -7.06 32.92
C LYS A 98 -13.90 -7.88 34.05
N ALA A 99 -14.51 -7.23 35.03
CA ALA A 99 -15.23 -7.90 36.11
C ALA A 99 -16.40 -8.75 35.57
N GLY A 100 -17.19 -8.20 34.64
CA GLY A 100 -18.28 -8.91 33.97
C GLY A 100 -17.79 -10.13 33.17
N MET A 101 -16.68 -10.00 32.43
CA MET A 101 -16.05 -11.11 31.72
C MET A 101 -15.53 -12.18 32.68
N LYS A 102 -14.90 -11.80 33.80
CA LYS A 102 -14.43 -12.74 34.84
C LYS A 102 -15.60 -13.51 35.45
N ALA A 103 -16.68 -12.83 35.81
CA ALA A 103 -17.89 -13.46 36.34
C ALA A 103 -18.57 -14.37 35.31
N ALA A 104 -18.64 -13.95 34.05
CA ALA A 104 -19.16 -14.79 32.96
C ALA A 104 -18.32 -16.07 32.79
N LYS A 105 -16.99 -15.94 32.80
CA LYS A 105 -16.06 -17.07 32.75
C LYS A 105 -16.23 -18.02 33.94
N ALA A 106 -16.38 -17.49 35.16
CA ALA A 106 -16.64 -18.29 36.36
C ALA A 106 -17.96 -19.06 36.28
N ARG A 107 -18.98 -18.49 35.62
CA ARG A 107 -20.26 -19.17 35.29
C ARG A 107 -20.17 -20.10 34.07
N GLY A 108 -18.96 -20.42 33.59
CA GLY A 108 -18.75 -21.31 32.45
C GLY A 108 -19.06 -20.71 31.08
N ARG A 109 -19.38 -19.41 30.98
CA ARG A 109 -19.57 -18.76 29.68
C ARG A 109 -18.24 -18.53 29.00
N LEU A 110 -18.15 -18.99 27.76
CA LEU A 110 -16.95 -18.99 26.96
C LEU A 110 -16.96 -17.80 25.98
N ALA A 111 -15.89 -17.01 25.97
CA ALA A 111 -15.75 -15.88 25.05
C ALA A 111 -15.45 -16.35 23.62
N GLY A 112 -15.83 -15.50 22.64
CA GLY A 112 -15.61 -15.73 21.21
C GLY A 112 -16.80 -16.36 20.49
N ASN A 113 -16.71 -16.51 19.17
CA ASN A 113 -17.75 -17.15 18.36
C ASN A 113 -17.82 -18.66 18.67
N PRO A 114 -18.95 -19.18 19.21
CA PRO A 114 -19.10 -20.60 19.52
C PRO A 114 -18.83 -21.52 18.32
N GLY A 115 -19.31 -21.13 17.13
CA GLY A 115 -19.10 -21.88 15.90
C GLY A 115 -17.62 -22.02 15.51
N LEU A 116 -16.77 -21.04 15.83
CA LEU A 116 -15.32 -21.18 15.60
C LEU A 116 -14.64 -22.07 16.63
N ARG A 117 -15.05 -21.96 17.90
CA ARG A 117 -14.49 -22.78 18.99
C ARG A 117 -14.75 -24.26 18.75
N GLU A 118 -15.96 -24.57 18.30
CA GLU A 118 -16.41 -25.91 17.93
C GLU A 118 -15.94 -26.32 16.53
N ARG A 119 -15.16 -25.46 15.84
CA ARG A 119 -14.70 -25.65 14.45
C ARG A 119 -15.83 -26.06 13.51
N ARG A 120 -17.03 -25.52 13.72
CA ARG A 120 -18.17 -25.82 12.87
C ARG A 120 -17.85 -25.39 11.44
N PRO A 121 -18.10 -26.27 10.46
CA PRO A 121 -17.62 -26.07 9.10
C PRO A 121 -18.27 -24.84 8.43
N ASP A 122 -19.50 -24.51 8.78
CA ASP A 122 -20.20 -23.29 8.37
C ASP A 122 -19.53 -22.01 8.91
N ALA A 123 -19.19 -21.97 10.21
CA ALA A 123 -18.52 -20.82 10.82
C ALA A 123 -17.10 -20.60 10.24
N VAL A 124 -16.35 -21.69 10.04
CA VAL A 124 -15.02 -21.64 9.40
C VAL A 124 -15.13 -21.15 7.95
N ARG A 125 -16.10 -21.66 7.17
CA ARG A 125 -16.35 -21.20 5.80
C ARG A 125 -16.75 -19.72 5.76
N ALA A 126 -17.61 -19.28 6.66
CA ALA A 126 -18.07 -17.89 6.72
C ALA A 126 -16.89 -16.92 6.94
N ILE A 127 -15.98 -17.23 7.88
CA ILE A 127 -14.79 -16.39 8.12
C ILE A 127 -13.80 -16.45 6.97
N SER A 128 -13.56 -17.63 6.41
CA SER A 128 -12.72 -17.77 5.23
C SER A 128 -13.26 -16.92 4.08
N ALA A 129 -14.58 -16.97 3.82
CA ALA A 129 -15.23 -16.18 2.78
C ALA A 129 -15.16 -14.67 3.06
N ALA A 130 -15.32 -14.25 4.33
CA ALA A 130 -15.17 -12.85 4.71
C ALA A 130 -13.74 -12.33 4.49
N ARG A 131 -12.74 -13.12 4.88
CA ARG A 131 -11.31 -12.81 4.62
C ARG A 131 -11.00 -12.76 3.13
N GLN A 132 -11.53 -13.70 2.35
CA GLN A 132 -11.33 -13.73 0.90
C GLN A 132 -11.96 -12.51 0.22
N ARG A 133 -13.13 -12.06 0.66
CA ARG A 133 -13.76 -10.83 0.17
C ARG A 133 -12.92 -9.60 0.47
N ALA A 134 -12.52 -9.41 1.73
CA ALA A 134 -11.68 -8.28 2.11
C ALA A 134 -10.34 -8.25 1.34
N TYR A 135 -9.71 -9.41 1.16
CA TYR A 135 -8.50 -9.53 0.33
C TYR A 135 -8.76 -9.18 -1.14
N LEU A 136 -9.90 -9.60 -1.71
CA LEU A 136 -10.24 -9.30 -3.09
C LEU A 136 -10.47 -7.79 -3.28
N ASP A 137 -11.15 -7.12 -2.36
CA ASP A 137 -11.43 -5.69 -2.44
C ASP A 137 -10.12 -4.86 -2.42
N ASP A 138 -9.19 -5.21 -1.51
CA ASP A 138 -7.86 -4.60 -1.46
C ASP A 138 -7.05 -4.90 -2.73
N LEU A 139 -7.13 -6.14 -3.22
CA LEU A 139 -6.45 -6.53 -4.46
C LEU A 139 -6.97 -5.74 -5.67
N ILE A 140 -8.29 -5.55 -5.80
CA ILE A 140 -8.90 -4.76 -6.87
C ILE A 140 -8.46 -3.30 -6.79
N THR A 141 -8.47 -2.74 -5.59
CA THR A 141 -8.04 -1.35 -5.35
C THR A 141 -6.59 -1.15 -5.77
N SER A 142 -5.69 -2.04 -5.34
CA SER A 142 -4.27 -1.97 -5.71
C SER A 142 -4.01 -2.30 -7.18
N ALA A 143 -4.85 -3.11 -7.83
CA ALA A 143 -4.67 -3.58 -9.21
C ALA A 143 -4.53 -2.45 -10.22
N GLN A 144 -5.18 -1.29 -9.98
CA GLN A 144 -5.08 -0.13 -10.85
C GLN A 144 -3.63 0.33 -11.09
N THR A 145 -2.74 0.11 -10.11
CA THR A 145 -1.34 0.55 -10.17
C THR A 145 -0.43 -0.41 -10.96
N TRP A 146 -0.65 -1.72 -10.86
CA TRP A 146 0.28 -2.73 -11.38
C TRP A 146 -0.30 -3.58 -12.53
N LEU A 147 -1.62 -3.78 -12.60
CA LEU A 147 -2.28 -4.62 -13.61
C LEU A 147 -2.04 -4.14 -15.06
N PRO A 148 -2.02 -2.82 -15.38
CA PRO A 148 -1.70 -2.37 -16.73
C PRO A 148 -0.32 -2.83 -17.21
N THR A 149 0.67 -2.88 -16.31
CA THR A 149 2.01 -3.37 -16.63
C THR A 149 1.99 -4.88 -16.89
N VAL A 150 1.23 -5.64 -16.10
CA VAL A 150 1.05 -7.09 -16.31
C VAL A 150 0.38 -7.36 -17.66
N ARG A 151 -0.67 -6.61 -18.01
CA ARG A 151 -1.38 -6.72 -19.29
C ARG A 151 -0.47 -6.51 -20.50
N ARG A 152 0.46 -5.56 -20.39
CA ARG A 152 1.42 -5.25 -21.47
C ARG A 152 2.46 -6.35 -21.67
N LEU A 153 2.87 -7.02 -20.58
CA LEU A 153 3.98 -7.96 -20.62
C LEU A 153 3.53 -9.43 -20.74
N ARG A 154 2.35 -9.77 -20.24
CA ARG A 154 1.81 -11.13 -20.30
C ARG A 154 0.90 -11.28 -21.53
N PRO A 155 0.96 -12.43 -22.23
CA PRO A 155 1.70 -13.66 -21.91
C PRO A 155 3.14 -13.74 -22.47
N GLN A 156 3.61 -12.74 -23.22
CA GLN A 156 4.86 -12.81 -23.99
C GLN A 156 6.11 -12.92 -23.10
N HIS A 157 6.08 -12.34 -21.90
CA HIS A 157 7.17 -12.35 -20.92
C HIS A 157 6.91 -13.28 -19.74
N SER A 158 8.01 -13.81 -19.18
CA SER A 158 7.97 -14.67 -17.99
C SER A 158 7.47 -13.90 -16.76
N TRP A 159 6.97 -14.60 -15.75
CA TRP A 159 6.55 -13.96 -14.51
C TRP A 159 7.72 -13.28 -13.78
N ASP A 160 8.93 -13.82 -13.89
CA ASP A 160 10.15 -13.22 -13.34
C ASP A 160 10.45 -11.86 -13.95
N ASP A 161 10.32 -11.73 -15.28
CA ASP A 161 10.52 -10.46 -15.98
C ASP A 161 9.46 -9.42 -15.57
N VAL A 162 8.20 -9.84 -15.43
CA VAL A 162 7.11 -8.97 -14.99
C VAL A 162 7.34 -8.46 -13.58
N VAL A 163 7.70 -9.35 -12.64
CA VAL A 163 8.01 -8.97 -11.25
C VAL A 163 9.20 -8.01 -11.22
N ARG A 164 10.24 -8.26 -12.00
CA ARG A 164 11.43 -7.38 -12.08
C ARG A 164 11.08 -5.97 -12.56
N VAL A 165 10.14 -5.84 -13.50
CA VAL A 165 9.68 -4.52 -13.98
C VAL A 165 8.79 -3.84 -12.94
N LEU A 166 7.89 -4.57 -12.30
CA LEU A 166 7.02 -4.03 -11.25
C LEU A 166 7.83 -3.54 -10.05
N ASN A 167 8.79 -4.33 -9.58
CA ASN A 167 9.56 -3.98 -8.39
C ASN A 167 10.50 -2.79 -8.65
N ARG A 168 11.01 -2.62 -9.88
CA ARG A 168 11.71 -1.41 -10.29
C ARG A 168 10.85 -0.14 -10.26
N ARG A 169 9.53 -0.28 -10.31
CA ARG A 169 8.56 0.83 -10.22
C ARG A 169 8.08 1.09 -8.79
N GLY A 170 8.75 0.51 -7.78
CA GLY A 170 8.43 0.71 -6.36
C GLY A 170 7.35 -0.24 -5.82
N HIS A 171 6.96 -1.26 -6.57
CA HIS A 171 6.14 -2.35 -6.02
C HIS A 171 7.01 -3.38 -5.31
N ASP A 172 6.38 -4.24 -4.49
CA ASP A 172 7.05 -5.35 -3.84
C ASP A 172 6.27 -6.64 -4.07
N TRP A 173 6.58 -7.33 -5.17
CA TRP A 173 5.97 -8.61 -5.56
C TRP A 173 6.99 -9.74 -5.53
N THR A 174 6.53 -10.91 -5.08
CA THR A 174 7.13 -12.19 -5.46
C THR A 174 6.38 -12.79 -6.64
N VAL A 175 7.04 -13.68 -7.39
CA VAL A 175 6.45 -14.38 -8.55
C VAL A 175 5.18 -15.13 -8.15
N GLU A 176 5.22 -15.89 -7.07
CA GLU A 176 4.08 -16.67 -6.58
C GLU A 176 2.94 -15.78 -6.09
N ARG A 177 3.24 -14.64 -5.46
CA ARG A 177 2.21 -13.71 -4.97
C ARG A 177 1.52 -13.02 -6.15
N LEU A 178 2.29 -12.53 -7.12
CA LEU A 178 1.75 -11.91 -8.33
C LEU A 178 0.94 -12.91 -9.17
N ARG A 179 1.47 -14.12 -9.37
CA ARG A 179 0.75 -15.17 -10.11
C ARG A 179 -0.58 -15.52 -9.45
N ARG A 180 -0.61 -15.70 -8.13
CA ARG A 180 -1.86 -15.97 -7.38
C ARG A 180 -2.85 -14.81 -7.48
N ALA A 181 -2.38 -13.57 -7.35
CA ALA A 181 -3.19 -12.38 -7.50
C ALA A 181 -3.84 -12.31 -8.89
N VAL A 182 -3.07 -12.47 -9.97
CA VAL A 182 -3.60 -12.44 -11.34
C VAL A 182 -4.55 -13.61 -11.59
N HIS A 183 -4.22 -14.83 -11.13
CA HIS A 183 -5.13 -15.98 -11.22
C HIS A 183 -6.46 -15.72 -10.49
N ARG A 184 -6.41 -15.05 -9.32
CA ARG A 184 -7.62 -14.67 -8.59
C ARG A 184 -8.44 -13.68 -9.41
N LEU A 185 -7.84 -12.62 -9.94
CA LEU A 185 -8.55 -11.63 -10.76
C LEU A 185 -9.17 -12.24 -12.02
N VAL A 186 -8.49 -13.18 -12.67
CA VAL A 186 -9.04 -13.90 -13.83
C VAL A 186 -10.22 -14.79 -13.42
N ARG A 187 -10.13 -15.52 -12.30
CA ARG A 187 -11.24 -16.35 -11.79
C ARG A 187 -12.49 -15.52 -11.46
N GLU A 188 -12.30 -14.32 -10.93
CA GLU A 188 -13.39 -13.39 -10.62
C GLU A 188 -13.81 -12.55 -11.84
N HIS A 189 -13.31 -12.86 -13.05
CA HIS A 189 -13.65 -12.18 -14.32
C HIS A 189 -13.27 -10.69 -14.39
N ILE A 190 -12.30 -10.26 -13.58
CA ILE A 190 -11.80 -8.87 -13.54
C ILE A 190 -10.64 -8.65 -14.53
N ALA A 191 -9.89 -9.71 -14.85
CA ALA A 191 -8.73 -9.67 -15.74
C ALA A 191 -8.83 -10.71 -16.87
N GLU A 192 -8.09 -10.50 -17.96
CA GLU A 192 -8.20 -11.34 -19.14
C GLU A 192 -7.60 -12.75 -18.93
N PRO A 193 -8.28 -13.83 -19.35
CA PRO A 193 -7.73 -15.19 -19.26
C PRO A 193 -6.42 -15.40 -20.02
N ALA A 194 -6.09 -14.52 -20.97
CA ALA A 194 -4.82 -14.57 -21.70
C ALA A 194 -3.59 -14.36 -20.79
N LEU A 195 -3.73 -13.64 -19.68
CA LEU A 195 -2.61 -13.28 -18.80
C LEU A 195 -1.99 -14.49 -18.10
N ILE A 196 -2.77 -15.55 -17.89
CA ILE A 196 -2.33 -16.78 -17.21
C ILE A 196 -1.77 -17.83 -18.19
N LYS A 197 -1.82 -17.60 -19.50
CA LYS A 197 -1.27 -18.51 -20.50
C LYS A 197 0.24 -18.68 -20.34
N ARG A 198 0.76 -19.88 -20.56
CA ARG A 198 2.21 -20.14 -20.48
C ARG A 198 2.94 -19.23 -21.48
N SER A 199 4.03 -18.60 -21.04
CA SER A 199 4.87 -17.81 -21.94
C SER A 199 5.54 -18.69 -22.98
N PRO A 200 5.76 -18.17 -24.20
CA PRO A 200 6.59 -18.86 -25.17
C PRO A 200 7.99 -19.10 -24.58
N ARG A 201 8.52 -20.31 -24.78
CA ARG A 201 9.91 -20.61 -24.43
C ARG A 201 10.81 -19.83 -25.40
N ARG A 202 11.51 -18.81 -24.91
CA ARG A 202 12.64 -18.25 -25.65
C ARG A 202 13.83 -19.19 -25.46
N PRO A 203 14.51 -19.61 -26.54
CA PRO A 203 15.84 -20.20 -26.44
C PRO A 203 16.72 -19.34 -25.51
N PRO A 204 17.50 -19.94 -24.59
CA PRO A 204 18.40 -19.20 -23.70
C PRO A 204 19.31 -18.23 -24.47
N GLU A 205 19.72 -18.62 -25.68
CA GLU A 205 20.53 -17.81 -26.59
C GLU A 205 19.84 -16.50 -27.02
N ASP A 206 18.52 -16.50 -27.25
CA ASP A 206 17.78 -15.32 -27.72
C ASP A 206 17.66 -14.24 -26.64
N ARG A 207 17.50 -14.66 -25.38
CA ARG A 207 17.45 -13.75 -24.23
C ARG A 207 18.82 -13.12 -23.98
N LEU A 208 19.88 -13.93 -24.02
CA LEU A 208 21.25 -13.44 -23.86
C LEU A 208 21.66 -12.51 -25.00
N MET A 209 21.30 -12.86 -26.24
CA MET A 209 21.52 -12.02 -27.42
C MET A 209 20.82 -10.65 -27.29
N THR A 210 19.58 -10.63 -26.80
CA THR A 210 18.83 -9.38 -26.57
C THR A 210 19.48 -8.52 -25.48
N LEU A 211 19.96 -9.15 -24.39
CA LEU A 211 20.62 -8.44 -23.29
C LEU A 211 21.97 -7.86 -23.73
N VAL A 212 22.78 -8.64 -24.43
CA VAL A 212 24.06 -8.23 -24.99
C VAL A 212 23.89 -7.08 -25.98
N ALA A 213 22.92 -7.18 -26.89
CA ALA A 213 22.57 -6.12 -27.83
C ALA A 213 22.13 -4.82 -27.11
N GLY A 214 21.31 -4.95 -26.07
CA GLY A 214 20.85 -3.81 -25.28
C GLY A 214 21.97 -3.10 -24.51
N ILE A 215 22.96 -3.85 -24.00
CA ILE A 215 24.13 -3.25 -23.33
C ILE A 215 25.01 -2.51 -24.34
N ALA A 216 25.31 -3.13 -25.49
CA ALA A 216 26.13 -2.50 -26.54
C ALA A 216 25.47 -1.26 -27.18
N LEU A 217 24.13 -1.23 -27.26
CA LEU A 217 23.40 -0.04 -27.72
C LEU A 217 23.37 1.10 -26.70
N ALA A 218 23.46 0.77 -25.40
CA ALA A 218 23.44 1.78 -24.35
C ALA A 218 24.80 2.48 -24.19
N ASP A 219 25.89 1.76 -24.48
CA ASP A 219 27.26 2.28 -24.41
C ASP A 219 28.13 1.60 -25.50
N PRO A 220 28.29 2.26 -26.66
CA PRO A 220 29.01 1.71 -27.80
C PRO A 220 30.51 1.55 -27.58
N ASP A 221 31.08 2.26 -26.61
CA ASP A 221 32.53 2.26 -26.35
C ASP A 221 32.97 1.11 -25.42
N LEU A 222 32.02 0.36 -24.85
CA LEU A 222 32.32 -0.79 -24.00
C LEU A 222 33.02 -1.90 -24.77
N THR A 223 34.13 -2.37 -24.21
CA THR A 223 34.82 -3.55 -24.72
C THR A 223 34.00 -4.82 -24.48
N LEU A 224 34.24 -5.84 -25.31
CA LEU A 224 33.57 -7.14 -25.20
C LEU A 224 33.75 -7.81 -23.82
N LEU A 225 34.86 -7.53 -23.13
CA LEU A 225 35.12 -8.02 -21.78
C LEU A 225 34.25 -7.31 -20.73
N GLU A 226 34.06 -6.00 -20.89
CA GLU A 226 33.25 -5.20 -19.96
C GLU A 226 31.76 -5.53 -20.07
N ILE A 227 31.27 -5.76 -21.29
CA ILE A 227 29.90 -6.29 -21.52
C ILE A 227 29.75 -7.66 -20.82
N GLY A 228 30.77 -8.52 -20.92
CA GLY A 228 30.81 -9.81 -20.19
C GLY A 228 30.74 -9.63 -18.68
N ALA A 229 31.57 -8.75 -18.11
CA ALA A 229 31.58 -8.46 -16.67
C ALA A 229 30.26 -7.85 -16.18
N GLN A 230 29.55 -7.09 -17.03
CA GLN A 230 28.22 -6.58 -16.71
C GLN A 230 27.16 -7.69 -16.64
N LEU A 231 27.22 -8.67 -17.55
CA LEU A 231 26.34 -9.83 -17.52
C LEU A 231 26.59 -10.71 -16.27
N GLU A 232 27.84 -10.82 -15.83
CA GLU A 232 28.20 -11.49 -14.57
C GLU A 232 27.61 -10.79 -13.35
N ARG A 233 27.70 -9.45 -13.29
CA ARG A 233 27.07 -8.63 -12.25
C ARG A 233 25.55 -8.77 -12.23
N MET A 234 24.94 -8.98 -13.40
CA MET A 234 23.52 -9.28 -13.55
C MET A 234 23.16 -10.75 -13.23
N HIS A 235 24.14 -11.56 -12.80
CA HIS A 235 24.02 -12.99 -12.52
C HIS A 235 23.57 -13.85 -13.71
N GLU A 236 23.78 -13.39 -14.94
CA GLU A 236 23.43 -14.12 -16.16
C GLU A 236 24.51 -15.15 -16.51
N ARG A 237 24.08 -16.35 -16.92
CA ARG A 237 24.98 -17.46 -17.32
C ARG A 237 25.23 -17.42 -18.82
N THR A 238 26.39 -17.93 -19.25
CA THR A 238 26.68 -18.08 -20.69
C THR A 238 25.69 -19.07 -21.35
N PRO A 239 25.57 -19.09 -22.69
CA PRO A 239 24.73 -20.07 -23.39
C PRO A 239 25.01 -21.53 -23.03
N ARG A 240 26.27 -21.83 -22.67
CA ARG A 240 26.73 -23.16 -22.22
C ARG A 240 26.68 -23.36 -20.70
N GLY A 241 26.11 -22.42 -19.95
CA GLY A 241 25.87 -22.54 -18.51
C GLY A 241 27.01 -22.09 -17.58
N SER A 242 28.10 -21.52 -18.11
CA SER A 242 29.22 -21.03 -17.29
C SER A 242 28.85 -19.75 -16.54
N ARG A 243 29.48 -19.54 -15.37
CA ARG A 243 29.39 -18.28 -14.61
C ARG A 243 30.34 -17.20 -15.13
N LYS A 244 31.41 -17.59 -15.83
CA LYS A 244 32.41 -16.68 -16.38
C LYS A 244 32.15 -16.43 -17.86
N TRP A 245 32.09 -15.17 -18.25
CA TRP A 245 31.92 -14.72 -19.62
C TRP A 245 33.27 -14.50 -20.29
N GLN A 246 33.36 -14.93 -21.55
CA GLN A 246 34.55 -14.76 -22.39
C GLN A 246 34.22 -13.76 -23.50
N ALA A 247 35.19 -12.93 -23.89
CA ALA A 247 35.01 -11.94 -24.97
C ALA A 247 34.49 -12.59 -26.27
N SER A 248 34.95 -13.81 -26.58
CA SER A 248 34.49 -14.60 -27.74
C SER A 248 33.01 -14.99 -27.67
N SER A 249 32.50 -15.27 -26.46
CA SER A 249 31.09 -15.62 -26.24
C SER A 249 30.18 -14.41 -26.42
N VAL A 250 30.62 -13.24 -25.94
CA VAL A 250 29.91 -11.97 -26.12
C VAL A 250 29.92 -11.55 -27.59
N LYS A 251 31.08 -11.65 -28.25
CA LYS A 251 31.23 -11.38 -29.69
C LYS A 251 30.30 -12.23 -30.53
N ALA A 252 30.25 -13.54 -30.28
CA ALA A 252 29.38 -14.46 -31.03
C ALA A 252 27.89 -14.11 -30.90
N LEU A 253 27.46 -13.60 -29.74
CA LEU A 253 26.09 -13.12 -29.52
C LEU A 253 25.84 -11.77 -30.20
N LEU A 254 26.79 -10.83 -30.16
CA LEU A 254 26.70 -9.54 -30.86
C LEU A 254 26.66 -9.71 -32.38
N ASP A 255 27.54 -10.54 -32.95
CA ASP A 255 27.57 -10.81 -34.40
C ASP A 255 26.27 -11.48 -34.87
N ARG A 256 25.63 -12.27 -34.01
CA ARG A 256 24.31 -12.84 -34.29
C ARG A 256 23.20 -11.80 -34.15
N ALA A 257 23.26 -10.93 -33.14
CA ALA A 257 22.33 -9.81 -32.97
C ALA A 257 22.37 -8.84 -34.16
N ARG A 258 23.57 -8.55 -34.67
CA ARG A 258 23.80 -7.72 -35.89
C ARG A 258 23.18 -8.35 -37.13
N ARG A 259 23.36 -9.67 -37.34
CA ARG A 259 22.71 -10.41 -38.45
C ARG A 259 21.19 -10.37 -38.40
N LEU A 260 20.61 -10.22 -37.22
CA LEU A 260 19.17 -10.10 -37.00
C LEU A 260 18.68 -8.65 -36.94
N GLY A 261 19.55 -7.67 -37.22
CA GLY A 261 19.21 -6.24 -37.26
C GLY A 261 18.95 -5.60 -35.89
N LEU A 262 19.39 -6.24 -34.80
CA LEU A 262 19.15 -5.77 -33.44
C LEU A 262 20.20 -4.76 -32.94
N VAL A 263 21.31 -4.59 -33.67
CA VAL A 263 22.40 -3.64 -33.39
C VAL A 263 22.92 -3.11 -34.74
N VAL A 264 23.21 -1.81 -34.83
CA VAL A 264 23.81 -1.20 -36.02
C VAL A 264 25.24 -1.76 -36.20
N PRO A 265 25.64 -2.22 -37.40
CA PRO A 265 26.99 -2.70 -37.62
C PRO A 265 28.02 -1.58 -37.39
N ASP A 266 29.20 -1.93 -36.86
CA ASP A 266 30.31 -0.99 -36.72
C ASP A 266 30.63 -0.38 -38.10
N PRO A 267 30.95 0.93 -38.18
CA PRO A 267 31.52 1.48 -39.39
C PRO A 267 32.81 0.69 -39.72
N ALA A 268 32.91 0.21 -40.96
CA ALA A 268 34.06 -0.56 -41.40
C ALA A 268 35.36 0.23 -41.14
N PRO A 269 36.45 -0.41 -40.68
CA PRO A 269 37.70 0.31 -40.45
C PRO A 269 38.28 0.76 -41.79
N GLY A 270 38.16 2.05 -42.09
CA GLY A 270 38.62 2.65 -43.35
C GLY A 270 37.97 4.00 -43.69
N SER A 271 38.19 5.02 -42.85
CA SER A 271 38.31 6.44 -43.22
C SER A 271 39.34 7.07 -42.30
#